data_AF-A0A7V3I220-F1
#
_entry.id   AF-A0A7V3I220-F1
#
_cell.length_a   1.000
_cell.length_b   1.000
_cell.length_c   1.000
_cell.angle_alpha   90.00
_cell.angle_beta   90.00
_cell.angle_gamma   90.00
#
_symmetry.space_group_name_H-M   'P 1'
#
loop_
_entity.id
_entity.type
_entity.pdbx_description
1 polymer ?
#
loop_
_entity_poly.entity_id
_entity_poly.type
_entity_poly.pdbx_seq_one_letter_code
_entity_poly.pdbx_strand_id
1 'polypeptide(L)' 'MVEMLEKSEVGARALAPKNPLPYWRQVKAVRSYIDGLQTLVDAGGPITRIVLGPKWLLPNVVLIAS' A
#
# COMPACT_ATOMS: atom_id res chain seq x y z
N MET A 1 2.08 -17.40 -32.53
CA MET A 1 2.32 -18.25 -31.35
C MET A 1 2.23 -17.34 -30.15
N VAL A 2 1.15 -17.40 -29.37
CA VAL A 2 0.93 -16.55 -28.20
C VAL A 2 1.30 -17.36 -26.96
N GLU A 3 2.33 -16.93 -26.24
CA GLU A 3 2.69 -17.50 -24.95
C GLU A 3 1.62 -17.14 -23.93
N MET A 4 0.97 -18.17 -23.39
CA MET A 4 0.09 -18.04 -22.24
C MET A 4 0.97 -17.78 -21.02
N LEU A 5 0.93 -16.55 -20.50
CA LEU A 5 1.64 -16.17 -19.29
C LEU A 5 1.20 -17.11 -18.15
N GLU A 6 2.15 -17.91 -17.63
CA GLU A 6 1.86 -18.88 -16.59
C GLU A 6 1.11 -18.20 -15.45
N LYS A 7 0.01 -18.83 -15.04
CA LYS A 7 -0.80 -18.38 -13.92
C LYS A 7 0.03 -18.53 -12.66
N SER A 8 0.76 -17.47 -12.29
CA SER A 8 1.54 -17.41 -11.06
C SER A 8 0.66 -17.89 -9.90
N GLU A 9 1.08 -18.96 -9.24
CA GLU A 9 0.43 -19.42 -8.02
C GLU A 9 0.50 -18.28 -7.00
N VAL A 10 -0.63 -17.62 -6.78
CA VAL A 10 -0.83 -16.66 -5.68
C VAL A 10 -0.93 -17.47 -4.39
N GLY A 11 0.13 -18.21 -4.06
CA GLY A 11 0.28 -18.91 -2.78
C GLY A 11 0.25 -17.91 -1.62
N ALA A 12 0.19 -18.44 -0.40
CA ALA A 12 0.07 -17.68 0.85
C ALA A 12 1.23 -16.68 1.07
N ARG A 13 1.20 -15.55 0.37
CA ARG A 13 2.16 -14.48 0.52
C ARG A 13 1.82 -13.69 1.78
N ALA A 14 2.85 -13.37 2.56
CA ALA A 14 2.68 -12.51 3.71
C ALA A 14 2.00 -11.21 3.28
N LEU A 15 1.00 -10.78 4.04
CA LEU A 15 0.32 -9.51 3.81
C LEU A 15 1.35 -8.38 3.79
N ALA A 16 1.11 -7.39 2.93
CA ALA A 16 1.98 -6.21 2.84
C ALA A 16 2.25 -5.62 4.24
N PRO A 17 3.51 -5.24 4.53
CA PRO A 17 3.87 -4.69 5.82
C PRO A 17 3.05 -3.42 6.08
N LYS A 18 2.65 -3.21 7.33
CA LYS A 18 1.93 -1.99 7.70
C LYS A 18 2.91 -0.81 7.68
N ASN A 19 2.47 0.32 7.13
CA ASN A 19 3.27 1.53 7.10
C ASN A 19 3.60 1.97 8.54
N PRO A 20 4.88 2.23 8.86
CA PRO A 20 5.31 2.57 10.22
C PRO A 20 4.90 3.99 10.65
N LEU A 21 4.44 4.84 9.72
CA LEU A 21 4.02 6.20 10.06
C LEU A 21 2.83 6.19 11.02
N PRO A 22 2.75 7.14 11.97
CA PRO A 22 1.56 7.34 12.77
C PRO A 22 0.33 7.61 11.92
N TYR A 23 -0.84 7.14 12.35
CA TYR A 23 -2.10 7.25 11.61
C TYR A 23 -2.37 8.66 11.06
N TRP A 24 -2.20 9.70 11.88
CA TRP A 24 -2.41 11.08 11.45
C TRP A 24 -1.45 11.53 10.35
N ARG A 25 -0.19 11.06 10.37
CA ARG A 25 0.76 11.32 9.30
C ARG A 25 0.37 10.59 8.02
N GLN A 26 -0.14 9.35 8.13
CA GLN A 26 -0.67 8.63 6.96
C GLN A 26 -1.86 9.37 6.34
N VAL A 27 -2.82 9.79 7.15
CA VAL A 27 -4.02 10.53 6.69
C VAL A 27 -3.65 11.88 6.07
N LYS A 28 -2.70 12.61 6.66
CA LYS A 28 -2.20 13.88 6.11
C LYS A 28 -1.47 13.64 4.78
N ALA A 29 -0.64 12.60 4.70
CA ALA A 29 0.09 12.25 3.49
C ALA A 29 -0.86 11.87 2.35
N VAL A 30 -1.88 11.06 2.60
CA VAL A 30 -2.87 10.70 1.56
C VAL A 30 -3.63 11.90 1.00
N ARG A 31 -3.78 12.99 1.76
CA ARG A 31 -4.39 14.24 1.26
C ARG A 31 -3.46 15.08 0.38
N SER A 32 -2.15 14.82 0.39
CA SER A 32 -1.18 15.55 -0.43
C SER A 32 -0.84 14.74 -1.69
N TYR A 33 -1.30 15.21 -2.85
CA TYR A 33 -1.07 14.52 -4.12
C TYR A 33 0.36 14.67 -4.67
N ILE A 34 1.11 15.66 -4.21
CA ILE A 34 2.46 15.94 -4.70
C ILE A 34 3.47 15.08 -3.95
N ASP A 35 3.68 15.34 -2.66
CA ASP A 35 4.73 14.68 -1.87
C ASP A 35 4.21 13.56 -0.94
N GLY A 36 2.89 13.46 -0.80
CA GLY A 36 2.28 12.62 0.21
C GLY A 36 2.47 11.12 -0.05
N LEU A 37 2.27 10.70 -1.29
CA LEU A 37 2.51 9.31 -1.71
C LEU A 37 3.99 8.94 -1.55
N GLN A 38 4.90 9.83 -1.93
CA GLN A 38 6.35 9.62 -1.76
C GLN A 38 6.71 9.45 -0.28
N THR A 39 6.17 10.29 0.60
CA THR A 39 6.38 10.19 2.05
C THR A 39 5.95 8.83 2.62
N LEU A 40 4.86 8.26 2.10
CA LEU A 40 4.38 6.95 2.51
C LEU A 40 5.32 5.83 2.05
N VAL A 41 5.85 5.94 0.81
CA VAL A 41 6.81 4.99 0.24
C VAL A 41 8.15 5.07 0.96
N ASP A 42 8.66 6.27 1.23
CA ASP A 42 9.95 6.46 1.91
C ASP A 42 9.95 5.83 3.31
N ALA A 43 8.82 5.89 4.01
CA ALA A 43 8.68 5.29 5.34
C ALA A 43 8.36 3.79 5.30
N GLY A 44 7.52 3.36 4.36
CA GLY A 44 6.93 2.01 4.33
C GLY A 44 7.57 1.04 3.34
N GLY A 45 8.46 1.53 2.48
CA GLY A 45 8.99 0.81 1.32
C GLY A 45 8.05 0.81 0.11
N PRO A 46 8.48 0.18 -1.01
CA PRO A 46 7.75 0.17 -2.28
C PRO A 46 6.40 -0.55 -2.22
N ILE A 47 6.20 -1.45 -1.25
CA ILE A 47 4.92 -2.13 -1.01
C ILE A 47 4.57 -1.94 0.46
N THR A 48 3.60 -1.09 0.74
CA THR A 48 3.20 -0.78 2.11
C THR A 48 1.69 -0.65 2.27
N ARG A 49 1.17 -1.07 3.43
CA ARG A 49 -0.25 -1.02 3.75
C ARG A 49 -0.56 0.15 4.67
N ILE A 50 -1.49 0.99 4.26
CA ILE A 50 -1.96 2.16 5.01
C ILE A 50 -3.38 1.92 5.54
N VAL A 51 -3.65 2.48 6.71
CA VAL A 51 -4.98 2.42 7.34
C VAL A 51 -5.53 3.84 7.37
N LEU A 52 -6.62 4.08 6.63
CA LEU A 52 -7.22 5.41 6.47
C LEU A 52 -8.43 5.64 7.36
N GLY A 53 -8.89 4.58 8.03
CA GLY A 53 -9.96 4.66 9.01
C GLY A 53 -10.35 3.28 9.53
N PRO A 54 -11.45 3.21 10.29
CA PRO A 54 -11.99 1.96 10.79
C PRO A 54 -12.35 1.02 9.63
N LYS A 55 -12.12 -0.28 9.81
CA LYS A 55 -12.38 -1.31 8.78
C LYS A 55 -13.84 -1.39 8.32
N TRP A 56 -14.78 -0.90 9.12
CA TRP A 56 -16.21 -0.87 8.78
C TRP A 56 -16.57 0.30 7.85
N LEU A 57 -15.73 1.33 7.77
CA LEU A 57 -15.97 2.52 6.95
C LEU A 57 -15.08 2.55 5.71
N LEU A 58 -13.81 2.16 5.85
CA LEU A 58 -12.82 2.26 4.80
C LEU A 58 -12.09 0.93 4.60
N PRO A 59 -11.81 0.55 3.34
CA PRO A 59 -11.00 -0.62 3.05
C PRO A 59 -9.54 -0.41 3.51
N ASN A 60 -8.83 -1.52 3.74
CA ASN A 60 -7.37 -1.44 3.89
C ASN A 60 -6.76 -1.18 2.51
N VAL A 61 -5.86 -0.20 2.44
CA VAL A 61 -5.26 0.21 1.17
C VAL A 61 -3.80 -0.26 1.15
N VAL A 62 -3.38 -0.81 0.01
CA VAL A 62 -1.99 -1.14 -0.26
C VAL A 62 -1.47 -0.15 -1.30
N LEU A 63 -0.41 0.56 -0.92
CA LEU A 63 0.34 1.41 -1.81
C LEU A 63 1.46 0.58 -2.44
N ILE A 64 1.50 0.58 -3.77
CA ILE A 64 2.51 -0.08 -4.59
C ILE A 64 3.16 1.02 -5.43
N ALA A 65 4.47 1.17 -5.28
CA ALA A 65 5.29 2.07 -6.08
C ALA A 65 6.36 1.23 -6.80
N SER A 66 6.62 1.57 -8.07
CA SER A 66 7.60 0.92 -8.96
C SER A 66 8.74 1.86 -9.30
#